data_AF-A0A2J7ZP39-F1
#
_entry.id   AF-A0A2J7ZP39-F1
#
_cell.length_a   1.000
_cell.length_b   1.000
_cell.length_c   1.000
_cell.angle_alpha   90.00
_cell.angle_beta   90.00
_cell.angle_gamma   90.00
#
_symmetry.space_group_name_H-M   'P 1'
#
loop_
_entity.id
_entity.type
_entity.pdbx_description
1 polymer ?
#
loop_
_entity_poly.entity_id
_entity_poly.type
_entity_poly.pdbx_seq_one_letter_code
_entity_poly.pdbx_strand_id
1 'polypeptide(L)'
;MKLTRAVPWTVRVIAAMQAASAPCCSKIVAPSPSGARRLAQALGVVSVKNGAGTGNTALAFHAGRLLALHEGDLPYAIRVLCSGLVETMGRLKLGGAPLRAFTAHPKIDPVNGEMLFINYRFEANPYVTAGVLDEYGNLIRRWGVELPYPVMMHDMGATQSYIVLMHLPLCFDPEPQSRKA
;
A
#
# COMPACT_ATOMS: atom_id res chain seq x y z
N MET A 1 23.13 -15.01 -30.44
CA MET A 1 22.45 -14.53 -29.22
C MET A 1 21.76 -13.22 -29.57
N LYS A 2 20.46 -13.25 -29.87
CA LYS A 2 19.75 -12.06 -30.40
C LYS A 2 19.46 -11.09 -29.26
N LEU A 3 20.19 -9.97 -29.24
CA LEU A 3 19.82 -8.73 -28.57
C LEU A 3 18.55 -8.18 -29.25
N THR A 4 17.37 -8.56 -28.77
CA THR A 4 16.13 -7.90 -29.17
C THR A 4 16.00 -6.62 -28.36
N ARG A 5 16.13 -5.48 -29.06
CA ARG A 5 15.95 -4.10 -28.59
C ARG A 5 14.80 -3.96 -27.59
N ALA A 6 15.11 -3.35 -26.45
CA ALA A 6 14.14 -2.94 -25.43
C ALA A 6 13.13 -1.94 -26.04
N VAL A 7 11.87 -2.35 -26.11
CA VAL A 7 10.75 -1.41 -26.26
C VAL A 7 10.64 -0.66 -24.93
N PRO A 8 10.46 0.67 -24.90
CA PRO A 8 10.32 1.40 -23.63
C PRO A 8 9.09 0.89 -22.87
N TRP A 9 9.33 0.16 -21.78
CA TRP A 9 8.33 -0.37 -20.88
C TRP A 9 7.54 0.79 -20.26
N THR A 10 6.33 1.03 -20.75
CA THR A 10 5.43 2.02 -20.17
C THR A 10 4.41 1.26 -19.35
N VAL A 11 4.68 1.09 -18.05
CA VAL A 11 3.68 0.59 -17.11
C VAL A 11 2.51 1.57 -17.11
N ARG A 12 1.32 1.06 -17.45
CA ARG A 12 0.05 1.79 -17.38
C ARG A 12 -0.77 1.24 -16.22
N VAL A 13 -1.73 2.02 -15.75
CA VAL A 13 -2.67 1.58 -14.70
C VAL A 13 -4.04 1.38 -15.33
N ILE A 14 -4.63 0.21 -15.12
CA ILE A 14 -6.00 -0.09 -15.55
C ILE A 14 -6.78 -0.60 -14.34
N ALA A 15 -7.93 0.01 -14.07
CA ALA A 15 -8.94 -0.57 -13.20
C ALA A 15 -9.78 -1.56 -14.02
N ALA A 16 -9.50 -2.86 -13.88
CA ALA A 16 -9.95 -3.88 -14.84
C ALA A 16 -11.22 -4.63 -14.43
N MET A 17 -11.65 -4.50 -13.18
CA MET A 17 -12.75 -5.33 -12.68
C MET A 17 -13.62 -4.53 -11.74
N GLN A 18 -14.70 -3.96 -12.28
CA GLN A 18 -15.77 -3.35 -11.50
C GLN A 18 -16.88 -4.40 -11.36
N ALA A 19 -17.17 -4.82 -10.12
CA ALA A 19 -18.36 -5.63 -9.88
C ALA A 19 -19.60 -4.79 -10.26
N ALA A 20 -20.54 -5.40 -10.99
CA ALA A 20 -21.63 -4.70 -11.67
C ALA A 20 -22.47 -3.78 -10.77
N SER A 21 -22.74 -2.57 -11.26
CA SER A 21 -23.84 -1.62 -10.96
C SER A 21 -24.21 -1.21 -9.52
N ALA A 22 -23.63 -1.78 -8.47
CA ALA A 22 -23.91 -1.37 -7.08
C ALA A 22 -22.70 -0.63 -6.48
N PRO A 23 -22.83 0.63 -6.03
CA PRO A 23 -21.69 1.45 -5.62
C PRO A 23 -20.95 0.87 -4.42
N CYS A 24 -21.64 0.22 -3.46
CA CYS A 24 -21.00 -0.51 -2.36
C CYS A 24 -21.99 -1.58 -1.87
N CYS A 25 -21.65 -2.86 -1.99
CA CYS A 25 -22.52 -3.93 -1.47
C CYS A 25 -22.31 -4.12 0.04
N SER A 26 -21.06 -3.93 0.48
CA SER A 26 -20.67 -4.04 1.88
C SER A 26 -19.87 -2.81 2.29
N LYS A 27 -20.23 -2.23 3.43
CA LYS A 27 -19.53 -1.09 4.01
C LYS A 27 -18.79 -1.50 5.27
N ILE A 28 -17.50 -1.22 5.32
CA ILE A 28 -16.70 -1.33 6.54
C ILE A 28 -16.55 0.08 7.13
N VAL A 29 -16.73 0.20 8.44
CA VAL A 29 -16.43 1.45 9.15
C VAL A 29 -14.92 1.69 9.06
N ALA A 30 -14.53 2.87 8.61
CA ALA A 30 -13.11 3.23 8.54
C ALA A 30 -12.45 3.02 9.93
N PRO A 31 -11.25 2.41 9.99
CA PRO A 31 -10.59 2.11 11.25
C PRO A 31 -10.34 3.40 12.03
N SER A 32 -10.98 3.51 13.20
CA SER A 32 -10.81 4.61 14.14
C SER A 32 -9.99 4.14 15.34
N PRO A 33 -8.98 4.91 15.80
CA PRO A 33 -8.34 4.60 17.09
C PRO A 33 -9.39 4.60 18.21
N SER A 34 -9.25 3.66 19.14
CA SER A 34 -10.11 3.58 20.33
C SER A 34 -10.09 4.89 21.13
N GLY A 35 -11.15 5.16 21.90
CA GLY A 35 -11.23 6.38 22.73
C GLY A 35 -10.00 6.56 23.64
N ALA A 36 -9.52 5.46 24.25
CA ALA A 36 -8.30 5.45 25.05
C ALA A 36 -7.05 5.80 24.22
N ARG A 37 -6.91 5.27 23.00
CA ARG A 37 -5.77 5.57 22.13
C ARG A 37 -5.79 7.02 21.63
N ARG A 38 -6.98 7.58 21.36
CA ARG A 38 -7.15 9.00 21.01
C ARG A 38 -6.74 9.92 22.16
N LEU A 39 -7.19 9.61 23.39
CA LEU A 39 -6.82 10.38 24.58
C LEU A 39 -5.31 10.29 24.85
N ALA A 40 -4.73 9.09 24.77
CA ALA A 40 -3.28 8.91 24.94
C ALA A 40 -2.46 9.66 23.88
N GLN A 41 -2.95 9.76 22.63
CA GLN A 41 -2.34 10.58 21.60
C GLN A 41 -2.46 12.08 21.89
N ALA A 42 -3.63 12.54 22.31
CA ALA A 42 -3.88 13.95 22.65
C ALA A 42 -3.01 14.41 23.84
N LEU A 43 -2.81 13.53 24.82
CA LEU A 43 -1.95 13.77 25.98
C LEU A 43 -0.45 13.56 25.71
N GLY A 44 -0.07 13.16 24.48
CA GLY A 44 1.33 12.92 24.11
C GLY A 44 1.96 11.65 24.70
N VAL A 45 1.16 10.79 25.35
CA VAL A 45 1.59 9.50 25.89
C VAL A 45 1.93 8.51 24.76
N VAL A 46 1.22 8.59 23.64
CA VAL A 46 1.45 7.77 22.44
C VAL A 46 1.69 8.66 21.23
N SER A 47 2.83 8.49 20.56
CA SER A 47 3.12 9.18 19.30
C SER A 47 2.82 8.28 18.11
N VAL A 48 2.10 8.82 17.13
CA VAL A 48 1.86 8.19 15.81
C VAL A 48 2.71 8.82 14.70
N LYS A 49 3.61 9.75 15.05
CA LYS A 49 4.44 10.47 14.06
C LYS A 49 5.32 9.52 13.24
N ASN A 50 5.75 8.41 13.86
CA ASN A 50 6.67 7.44 13.26
C ASN A 50 5.96 6.21 12.68
N GLY A 51 4.66 6.27 12.43
CA GLY A 51 3.86 5.12 12.01
C GLY A 51 3.09 4.50 13.17
N ALA A 52 2.07 3.73 12.84
CA ALA A 52 1.17 3.07 13.77
C ALA A 52 0.76 1.66 13.29
N GLY A 53 1.37 1.18 12.21
CA GLY A 53 1.12 -0.13 11.63
C GLY A 53 1.79 -1.25 12.39
N THR A 54 1.26 -2.44 12.16
CA THR A 54 1.65 -3.68 12.85
C THR A 54 2.67 -4.51 12.08
N GLY A 55 2.85 -4.28 10.78
CA GLY A 55 3.77 -5.04 9.94
C GLY A 55 3.46 -6.54 9.87
N ASN A 56 2.19 -6.92 10.01
CA ASN A 56 1.76 -8.31 10.26
C ASN A 56 1.04 -8.98 9.07
N THR A 57 0.92 -8.31 7.92
CA THR A 57 0.12 -8.83 6.80
C THR A 57 0.94 -9.71 5.87
N ALA A 58 2.13 -9.28 5.50
CA ALA A 58 2.96 -10.00 4.53
C ALA A 58 4.45 -9.63 4.66
N LEU A 59 5.29 -10.41 3.97
CA LEU A 59 6.71 -10.14 3.79
C LEU A 59 7.03 -9.99 2.29
N ALA A 60 7.96 -9.09 1.95
CA ALA A 60 8.54 -9.01 0.61
C ALA A 60 10.03 -8.72 0.69
N PHE A 61 10.81 -9.20 -0.29
CA PHE A 61 12.24 -8.91 -0.39
C PHE A 61 12.53 -8.04 -1.60
N HIS A 62 13.15 -6.87 -1.38
CA HIS A 62 13.45 -5.92 -2.45
C HIS A 62 14.56 -4.95 -2.05
N ALA A 63 15.37 -4.51 -3.03
CA ALA A 63 16.50 -3.62 -2.79
C ALA A 63 17.42 -4.09 -1.65
N GLY A 64 17.67 -5.41 -1.56
CA GLY A 64 18.50 -6.03 -0.54
C GLY A 64 17.91 -6.02 0.88
N ARG A 65 16.61 -5.75 1.04
CA ARG A 65 15.93 -5.65 2.35
C ARG A 65 14.75 -6.60 2.41
N LEU A 66 14.60 -7.30 3.53
CA LEU A 66 13.35 -7.99 3.88
C LEU A 66 12.41 -6.95 4.52
N LEU A 67 11.18 -6.89 4.03
CA LEU A 67 10.20 -5.88 4.39
C LEU A 67 9.00 -6.55 5.05
N ALA A 68 8.64 -6.10 6.25
CA ALA A 68 7.39 -6.40 6.91
C ALA A 68 6.31 -5.39 6.51
N LEU A 69 5.19 -5.88 6.01
CA LEU A 69 4.18 -5.08 5.33
C LEU A 69 2.84 -5.09 6.06
N HIS A 70 2.17 -3.95 6.04
CA HIS A 70 0.83 -3.75 6.55
C HIS A 70 0.21 -2.53 5.86
N GLU A 71 -1.00 -2.69 5.34
CA GLU A 71 -1.64 -1.72 4.44
C GLU A 71 -1.90 -0.33 5.06
N GLY A 72 -1.93 -0.25 6.40
CA GLY A 72 -2.11 1.01 7.13
C GLY A 72 -0.82 1.80 7.39
N ASP A 73 0.34 1.33 6.93
CA ASP A 73 1.63 1.99 7.20
C ASP A 73 2.67 1.75 6.10
N LEU A 74 3.83 2.40 6.22
CA LEU A 74 5.00 2.12 5.39
C LEU A 74 5.67 0.80 5.80
N PRO A 75 6.40 0.15 4.88
CA PRO A 75 7.12 -1.08 5.16
C PRO A 75 8.14 -0.91 6.28
N TYR A 76 8.32 -1.93 7.11
CA TYR A 76 9.40 -1.99 8.09
C TYR A 76 10.49 -2.90 7.57
N ALA A 77 11.72 -2.40 7.46
CA ALA A 77 12.86 -3.23 7.10
C ALA A 77 13.24 -4.10 8.30
N ILE A 78 13.40 -5.40 8.05
CA ILE A 78 13.84 -6.38 9.03
C ILE A 78 15.09 -7.10 8.52
N ARG A 79 15.93 -7.53 9.45
CA ARG A 79 17.16 -8.28 9.18
C ARG A 79 17.08 -9.60 9.94
N VAL A 80 17.38 -10.70 9.25
CA VAL A 80 17.54 -12.02 9.86
C VAL A 80 19.03 -12.29 10.00
N LEU A 81 19.51 -12.44 11.23
CA LEU A 81 20.91 -12.73 11.53
C LEU A 81 21.22 -14.21 11.30
N CYS A 82 22.49 -14.55 11.10
CA CYS A 82 22.92 -15.95 10.97
C CYS A 82 22.59 -16.80 12.21
N SER A 83 22.40 -16.18 13.38
CA SER A 83 21.94 -16.83 14.61
C SER A 83 20.44 -17.19 14.61
N GLY A 84 19.68 -16.75 13.60
CA GLY A 84 18.22 -16.89 13.54
C GLY A 84 17.45 -15.78 14.24
N LEU A 85 18.14 -14.81 14.86
CA LEU A 85 17.50 -13.63 15.46
C LEU A 85 16.98 -12.67 14.39
N VAL A 86 15.87 -12.00 14.69
CA VAL A 86 15.23 -11.02 13.80
C VAL A 86 15.33 -9.63 14.43
N GLU A 87 15.93 -8.70 13.69
CA GLU A 87 16.07 -7.30 14.10
C GLU A 87 15.23 -6.39 13.21
N THR A 88 14.49 -5.46 13.82
CA THR A 88 13.78 -4.42 13.07
C THR A 88 14.72 -3.25 12.82
N MET A 89 15.10 -3.02 11.56
CA MET A 89 15.97 -1.94 11.14
C MET A 89 15.26 -0.58 11.13
N GLY A 90 13.92 -0.60 11.03
CA GLY A 90 13.07 0.58 11.13
C GLY A 90 12.09 0.74 9.96
N ARG A 91 11.27 1.78 10.06
CA ARG A 91 10.27 2.14 9.03
C ARG A 91 10.96 2.74 7.80
N LEU A 92 10.64 2.20 6.63
CA LEU A 92 11.22 2.63 5.36
C LEU A 92 10.85 4.08 5.06
N LYS A 93 11.83 4.86 4.61
CA LYS A 93 11.63 6.22 4.11
C LYS A 93 11.78 6.18 2.60
N LEU A 94 10.66 6.25 1.89
CA LEU A 94 10.69 6.35 0.43
C LEU A 94 11.09 7.79 0.06
N GLY A 95 12.11 7.93 -0.78
CA GLY A 95 12.52 9.23 -1.30
C GLY A 95 11.41 9.85 -2.15
N GLY A 96 11.29 11.18 -2.11
CA GLY A 96 10.27 11.93 -2.85
C GLY A 96 9.05 12.30 -2.00
N ALA A 97 7.87 12.35 -2.65
CA ALA A 97 6.64 12.81 -2.00
C ALA A 97 6.17 11.85 -0.89
N PRO A 98 5.65 12.38 0.23
CA PRO A 98 5.32 11.57 1.41
C PRO A 98 4.25 10.52 1.08
N LEU A 99 4.63 9.25 1.10
CA LEU A 99 3.71 8.12 1.15
C LEU A 99 3.40 7.84 2.63
N ARG A 100 2.12 7.70 2.97
CA ARG A 100 1.68 7.41 4.36
C ARG A 100 1.45 5.91 4.59
N ALA A 101 1.19 5.17 3.52
CA ALA A 101 0.84 3.76 3.53
C ALA A 101 1.42 3.07 2.28
N PHE A 102 1.51 1.74 2.33
CA PHE A 102 2.04 0.89 1.28
C PHE A 102 1.27 -0.43 1.25
N THR A 103 1.08 -1.04 0.08
CA THR A 103 0.38 -2.33 -0.02
C THR A 103 1.12 -3.45 0.73
N ALA A 104 0.35 -4.40 1.26
CA ALA A 104 0.90 -5.66 1.72
C ALA A 104 1.28 -6.63 0.59
N HIS A 105 0.82 -6.39 -0.64
CA HIS A 105 1.01 -7.28 -1.77
C HIS A 105 1.72 -6.62 -2.96
N PRO A 106 2.94 -6.09 -2.76
CA PRO A 106 3.72 -5.58 -3.87
C PRO A 106 4.05 -6.71 -4.84
N LYS A 107 4.15 -6.39 -6.12
CA LYS A 107 4.57 -7.35 -7.15
C LYS A 107 5.94 -6.92 -7.67
N ILE A 108 6.88 -7.85 -7.76
CA ILE A 108 8.23 -7.59 -8.26
C ILE A 108 8.32 -8.14 -9.67
N ASP A 109 8.74 -7.31 -10.61
CA ASP A 109 9.01 -7.73 -11.98
C ASP A 109 10.32 -8.56 -12.00
N PRO A 110 10.28 -9.84 -12.42
CA PRO A 110 11.44 -10.71 -12.42
C PRO A 110 12.50 -10.34 -13.48
N VAL A 111 12.18 -9.48 -14.46
CA VAL A 111 13.07 -9.12 -15.56
C VAL A 111 13.98 -7.95 -15.18
N ASN A 112 13.42 -6.90 -14.58
CA ASN A 112 14.14 -5.66 -14.27
C ASN A 112 14.27 -5.39 -12.76
N GLY A 113 13.67 -6.21 -11.91
CA GLY A 113 13.72 -6.07 -10.46
C GLY A 113 12.87 -4.93 -9.90
N GLU A 114 12.04 -4.27 -10.71
CA GLU A 114 11.16 -3.19 -10.27
C GLU A 114 10.06 -3.71 -9.34
N MET A 115 9.77 -2.97 -8.28
CA MET A 115 8.65 -3.24 -7.38
C MET A 115 7.45 -2.35 -7.71
N LEU A 116 6.39 -2.98 -8.18
CA LEU A 116 5.08 -2.39 -8.36
C LEU A 116 4.35 -2.38 -7.02
N PHE A 117 3.68 -1.27 -6.70
CA PHE A 117 2.90 -1.15 -5.48
C PHE A 117 1.63 -0.34 -5.69
N ILE A 118 0.66 -0.54 -4.78
CA ILE A 118 -0.50 0.34 -4.62
C ILE A 118 -0.58 0.85 -3.18
N ASN A 119 -1.37 1.90 -3.00
CA ASN A 119 -1.78 2.46 -1.74
C ASN A 119 -3.24 2.86 -1.90
N TYR A 120 -4.08 2.60 -0.91
CA TYR A 120 -5.41 3.20 -0.82
C TYR A 120 -5.57 3.96 0.49
N ARG A 121 -6.37 5.03 0.44
CA ARG A 121 -6.74 5.89 1.57
C ARG A 121 -8.21 6.26 1.48
N PHE A 122 -8.80 6.68 2.59
CA PHE A 122 -10.22 6.96 2.67
C PHE A 122 -10.56 8.43 2.95
N GLU A 123 -9.57 9.27 3.27
CA GLU A 123 -9.79 10.66 3.68
C GLU A 123 -9.95 11.65 2.52
N ALA A 124 -9.29 11.42 1.38
CA ALA A 124 -9.32 12.34 0.25
C ALA A 124 -8.90 11.69 -1.08
N ASN A 125 -9.45 12.16 -2.20
CA ASN A 125 -9.06 11.74 -3.55
C ASN A 125 -7.63 12.27 -3.90
N PRO A 126 -6.80 11.59 -4.73
CA PRO A 126 -6.96 10.22 -5.23
C PRO A 126 -7.05 9.19 -4.09
N TYR A 127 -8.11 8.38 -4.07
CA TYR A 127 -8.30 7.34 -3.06
C TYR A 127 -7.32 6.19 -3.25
N VAL A 128 -6.86 5.95 -4.48
CA VAL A 128 -5.88 4.93 -4.80
C VAL A 128 -4.68 5.58 -5.49
N THR A 129 -3.49 5.14 -5.15
CA THR A 129 -2.25 5.53 -5.80
C THR A 129 -1.49 4.26 -6.20
N ALA A 130 -1.06 4.16 -7.44
CA ALA A 130 -0.17 3.12 -7.91
C ALA A 130 1.24 3.70 -8.11
N GLY A 131 2.28 2.89 -7.98
CA GLY A 131 3.64 3.34 -8.22
C GLY A 131 4.62 2.22 -8.49
N VAL A 132 5.84 2.63 -8.85
CA VAL A 132 6.95 1.74 -9.17
C VAL A 132 8.19 2.21 -8.43
N LEU A 133 8.84 1.30 -7.72
CA LEU A 133 10.20 1.46 -7.23
C LEU A 133 11.16 0.74 -8.17
N ASP A 134 12.34 1.32 -8.43
CA ASP A 134 13.42 0.61 -9.12
C ASP A 134 14.02 -0.50 -8.23
N GLU A 135 14.92 -1.32 -8.80
CA GLU A 135 15.60 -2.42 -8.10
C GLU A 135 16.38 -1.98 -6.84
N TYR A 136 16.70 -0.69 -6.72
CA TYR A 136 17.40 -0.09 -5.59
C TYR A 136 16.45 0.52 -4.55
N GLY A 137 15.14 0.49 -4.79
CA GLY A 137 14.12 1.01 -3.89
C GLY A 137 13.82 2.49 -4.06
N ASN A 138 14.24 3.13 -5.15
CA ASN A 138 13.92 4.52 -5.45
C ASN A 138 12.57 4.61 -6.16
N LEU A 139 11.76 5.58 -5.76
CA LEU A 139 10.48 5.84 -6.42
C LEU A 139 10.71 6.46 -7.81
N ILE A 140 10.38 5.71 -8.87
CA ILE A 140 10.58 6.14 -10.26
C ILE A 140 9.29 6.60 -10.94
N ARG A 141 8.13 6.05 -10.55
CA ARG A 141 6.82 6.42 -11.11
C ARG A 141 5.72 6.35 -10.07
N ARG A 142 4.72 7.22 -10.20
CA ARG A 142 3.54 7.25 -9.34
C ARG A 142 2.35 7.85 -10.08
N TRP A 143 1.17 7.24 -9.93
CA TRP A 143 -0.09 7.67 -10.51
C TRP A 143 -1.17 7.73 -9.43
N GLY A 144 -1.90 8.84 -9.37
CA GLY A 144 -3.16 8.90 -8.63
C GLY A 144 -4.27 8.33 -9.49
N VAL A 145 -5.09 7.45 -8.91
CA VAL A 145 -6.28 6.89 -9.54
C VAL A 145 -7.48 7.47 -8.83
N GLU A 146 -8.24 8.28 -9.54
CA GLU A 146 -9.47 8.86 -9.04
C GLU A 146 -10.57 7.81 -9.08
N LEU A 147 -11.18 7.57 -7.93
CA LEU A 147 -12.35 6.73 -7.79
C LEU A 147 -13.50 7.58 -7.21
N PRO A 148 -14.76 7.23 -7.51
CA PRO A 148 -15.92 7.97 -7.00
C PRO A 148 -16.10 7.85 -5.48
N TYR A 149 -15.56 6.80 -4.85
CA TYR A 149 -15.65 6.53 -3.42
C TYR A 149 -14.44 5.70 -2.92
N PRO A 150 -14.15 5.70 -1.61
CA PRO A 150 -13.03 4.94 -1.06
C PRO A 150 -13.36 3.44 -0.99
N VAL A 151 -12.51 2.63 -1.62
CA VAL A 151 -12.65 1.18 -1.71
C VAL A 151 -11.47 0.49 -1.05
N MET A 152 -11.73 -0.63 -0.38
CA MET A 152 -10.68 -1.50 0.13
C MET A 152 -10.04 -2.24 -1.05
N MET A 153 -8.77 -1.93 -1.34
CA MET A 153 -8.01 -2.50 -2.44
C MET A 153 -6.80 -3.27 -1.90
N HIS A 154 -7.08 -4.47 -1.38
CA HIS A 154 -6.09 -5.30 -0.68
C HIS A 154 -4.90 -5.69 -1.56
N ASP A 155 -5.21 -6.16 -2.77
CA ASP A 155 -4.24 -6.73 -3.70
C ASP A 155 -4.44 -6.13 -5.11
N MET A 156 -3.44 -6.35 -5.95
CA MET A 156 -3.39 -5.93 -7.33
C MET A 156 -2.84 -7.04 -8.22
N GLY A 157 -3.22 -7.04 -9.49
CA GLY A 157 -2.53 -7.81 -10.51
C GLY A 157 -1.40 -7.00 -11.15
N ALA A 158 -0.44 -7.68 -11.75
CA ALA A 158 0.57 -7.08 -12.60
C ALA A 158 0.77 -7.91 -13.87
N THR A 159 1.01 -7.22 -14.97
CA THR A 159 1.43 -7.82 -16.25
C THR A 159 2.67 -7.07 -16.74
N GLN A 160 3.20 -7.52 -17.88
CA GLN A 160 4.34 -6.89 -18.54
C GLN A 160 4.20 -5.36 -18.73
N SER A 161 2.99 -4.83 -18.85
CA SER A 161 2.78 -3.40 -19.12
C SER A 161 1.67 -2.76 -18.30
N TYR A 162 1.05 -3.49 -17.37
CA TYR A 162 -0.11 -3.01 -16.63
C TYR A 162 -0.05 -3.36 -15.15
N ILE A 163 -0.33 -2.36 -14.31
CA ILE A 163 -0.85 -2.58 -12.96
C ILE A 163 -2.37 -2.71 -13.08
N VAL A 164 -2.90 -3.83 -12.60
CA VAL A 164 -4.31 -4.18 -12.67
C VAL A 164 -4.95 -3.97 -11.31
N LEU A 165 -5.80 -2.94 -11.22
CA LEU A 165 -6.54 -2.62 -10.00
C LEU A 165 -7.89 -3.34 -10.00
N MET A 166 -8.20 -4.01 -8.89
CA MET A 166 -9.45 -4.73 -8.69
C MET A 166 -10.43 -3.84 -7.90
N HIS A 167 -11.44 -3.31 -8.59
CA HIS A 167 -12.46 -2.44 -8.01
C HIS A 167 -13.63 -3.28 -7.46
N LEU A 168 -13.38 -3.91 -6.31
CA LEU A 168 -14.28 -4.84 -5.65
C LEU A 168 -15.32 -4.10 -4.76
N PRO A 169 -16.48 -4.71 -4.44
CA PRO A 169 -17.63 -4.00 -3.86
C PRO A 169 -17.53 -3.69 -2.35
N LEU A 170 -16.31 -3.76 -1.77
CA LEU A 170 -16.07 -3.52 -0.34
C LEU A 170 -15.56 -2.10 -0.12
N CYS A 171 -16.41 -1.22 0.41
CA CYS A 171 -16.11 0.19 0.58
C CYS A 171 -15.93 0.61 2.03
N PHE A 172 -15.32 1.78 2.23
CA PHE A 172 -15.30 2.44 3.53
C PHE A 172 -16.49 3.39 3.68
N ASP A 173 -17.21 3.29 4.80
CA ASP A 173 -18.20 4.31 5.19
C ASP A 173 -17.51 5.41 6.00
N PRO A 174 -17.56 6.68 5.56
CA PRO A 174 -17.05 7.81 6.34
C PRO A 174 -17.94 8.19 7.55
N GLU A 175 -19.18 7.70 7.67
CA GLU A 175 -20.03 8.04 8.82
C GLU A 175 -19.56 7.41 10.15
N PRO A 176 -19.39 8.20 11.24
CA PRO A 176 -19.08 7.68 12.57
C PRO A 176 -20.24 6.86 13.17
N GLN A 177 -19.91 5.82 13.96
CA GLN A 177 -20.85 4.94 14.70
C GLN A 177 -21.72 5.62 15.78
N SER A 178 -21.94 6.94 15.77
CA SER A 178 -22.71 7.63 16.82
C SER A 178 -24.24 7.54 16.66
N ARG A 179 -24.76 6.64 15.81
CA ARG A 179 -26.22 6.45 15.58
C ARG A 179 -26.69 5.01 15.64
N LYS A 180 -26.11 4.20 16.52
CA LYS A 180 -26.76 2.96 16.99
C LYS A 180 -26.94 3.05 18.50
N ALA A 181 -27.95 3.81 18.90
CA ALA A 181 -28.61 3.71 20.20
C ALA A 181 -29.86 2.87 20.02
#